data_AF-A0A7J6PSZ5-F1
#
_entry.id   AF-A0A7J6PSZ5-F1
#
_cell.length_a   1.000
_cell.length_b   1.000
_cell.length_c   1.000
_cell.angle_alpha   90.00
_cell.angle_beta   90.00
_cell.angle_gamma   90.00
#
_symmetry.space_group_name_H-M   'P 1'
#
loop_
_entity.id
_entity.type
_entity.pdbx_description
1 polymer ?
#
loop_
_entity_poly.entity_id
_entity_poly.type
_entity_poly.pdbx_seq_one_letter_code
_entity_poly.pdbx_strand_id
1 'polypeptide(L)' 'AANKTLLYAAIDEAHCISQWGHDFRPAYRRLRIFRDLCPGVPLLACTATSTPKVRDDVIDSLSTSQ' A
#
# COMPACT_ATOMS: atom_id res chain seq x y z
N ALA A 1 17.21 20.32 9.86
CA ALA A 1 16.51 19.03 9.70
C ALA A 1 15.06 19.34 9.32
N ALA A 2 14.55 18.83 8.19
CA ALA A 2 13.21 19.14 7.74
C ALA A 2 12.17 18.68 8.78
N ASN A 3 11.22 19.55 9.14
CA ASN A 3 10.08 19.20 9.98
C ASN A 3 9.29 18.08 9.29
N LYS A 4 9.44 16.83 9.76
CA LYS A 4 8.59 15.71 9.32
C LYS A 4 7.24 15.83 10.02
N THR A 5 6.31 16.52 9.38
CA THR A 5 4.93 16.72 9.88
C THR A 5 4.03 15.51 9.59
N LEU A 6 4.41 14.66 8.63
CA LEU A 6 3.60 13.48 8.26
C LEU A 6 3.93 12.30 9.18
N LEU A 7 2.94 11.90 9.98
CA LEU A 7 3.09 10.82 10.97
C LEU A 7 2.71 9.44 10.41
N TYR A 8 1.64 9.35 9.63
CA TYR A 8 1.09 8.10 9.09
C TYR A 8 0.40 8.34 7.75
N ALA A 9 0.31 7.30 6.93
CA ALA A 9 -0.56 7.25 5.76
C ALA A 9 -1.44 5.99 5.78
N ALA A 10 -2.64 6.09 5.19
CA ALA A 10 -3.56 4.97 5.05
C ALA A 10 -4.01 4.84 3.58
N ILE A 11 -4.09 3.61 3.09
CA ILE A 11 -4.68 3.25 1.81
C ILE A 11 -5.96 2.49 2.12
N ASP A 12 -7.08 3.10 1.74
CA ASP A 12 -8.37 2.43 1.78
C ASP A 12 -8.59 1.59 0.51
N GLU A 13 -9.44 0.59 0.61
CA GLU A 13 -9.72 -0.39 -0.45
C GLU A 13 -8.45 -1.05 -1.01
N ALA A 14 -7.53 -1.43 -0.14
CA ALA A 14 -6.23 -1.97 -0.50
C ALA A 14 -6.33 -3.24 -1.37
N HIS A 15 -7.46 -3.95 -1.35
CA HIS A 15 -7.71 -5.09 -2.24
C HIS A 15 -7.58 -4.72 -3.73
N CYS A 16 -7.76 -3.44 -4.09
CA CYS A 16 -7.60 -2.93 -5.46
C CYS A 16 -6.17 -3.07 -6.02
N ILE A 17 -5.16 -3.24 -5.16
CA ILE A 17 -3.75 -3.41 -5.57
C ILE A 17 -3.52 -4.77 -6.23
N SER A 18 -4.25 -5.80 -5.80
CA SER A 18 -4.02 -7.17 -6.23
C SER A 18 -4.85 -7.52 -7.46
N GLN A 19 -4.21 -8.12 -8.46
CA GLN A 19 -4.89 -8.66 -9.64
C GLN A 19 -5.77 -9.88 -9.32
N TRP A 20 -5.60 -10.46 -8.13
CA TRP A 20 -6.40 -11.57 -7.62
C TRP A 20 -7.63 -11.10 -6.84
N GLY A 21 -7.79 -9.79 -6.64
CA GLY A 21 -8.97 -9.17 -6.03
C GLY A 21 -10.11 -8.99 -7.04
N HIS A 22 -11.31 -8.69 -6.53
CA HIS A 22 -12.50 -8.53 -7.36
C HIS A 22 -12.58 -7.17 -8.09
N ASP A 23 -11.81 -6.15 -7.66
CA ASP A 23 -11.78 -4.80 -8.27
C ASP A 23 -10.34 -4.31 -8.46
N PHE A 24 -9.56 -5.03 -9.28
CA PHE A 24 -8.16 -4.67 -9.53
C PHE A 24 -8.02 -3.32 -10.26
N ARG A 25 -7.21 -2.41 -9.70
CA ARG A 25 -6.90 -1.10 -10.26
C ARG A 25 -5.39 -0.95 -10.46
N PRO A 26 -4.87 -1.05 -11.70
CA PRO A 26 -3.43 -0.95 -11.97
C PRO A 26 -2.76 0.31 -11.40
N ALA A 27 -3.49 1.42 -11.29
CA ALA A 27 -2.99 2.66 -10.70
C ALA A 27 -2.58 2.51 -9.22
N TYR A 28 -3.24 1.64 -8.45
CA TYR A 28 -2.93 1.43 -7.04
C TYR A 28 -1.52 0.86 -6.81
N ARG A 29 -0.98 0.08 -7.76
CA ARG A 29 0.41 -0.41 -7.66
C ARG A 29 1.46 0.71 -7.68
N ARG A 30 1.11 1.87 -8.25
CA ARG A 30 2.00 3.04 -8.24
C ARG A 30 2.12 3.68 -6.86
N LEU A 31 1.23 3.36 -5.92
CA LEU A 31 1.30 3.85 -4.54
C LEU A 31 2.57 3.40 -3.80
N ARG A 32 3.31 2.41 -4.32
CA ARG A 32 4.66 2.06 -3.85
C ARG A 32 5.60 3.27 -3.81
N ILE A 33 5.43 4.25 -4.70
CA ILE A 33 6.23 5.50 -4.72
C ILE A 33 6.18 6.25 -3.39
N PHE A 34 5.14 6.05 -2.57
CA PHE A 34 5.04 6.63 -1.23
C PHE A 34 6.23 6.22 -0.34
N ARG A 35 6.75 5.00 -0.51
CA ARG A 35 7.93 4.54 0.24
C ARG A 35 9.18 5.36 -0.07
N ASP A 36 9.31 5.83 -1.31
CA ASP A 36 10.43 6.65 -1.77
C ASP A 36 10.26 8.12 -1.36
N LEU A 37 9.03 8.64 -1.44
CA LEU A 37 8.71 10.04 -1.10
C LEU A 37 8.69 10.31 0.40
N CYS A 38 8.24 9.34 1.20
CA CYS A 38 8.03 9.47 2.64
C CYS A 38 8.71 8.31 3.40
N PRO A 39 10.05 8.19 3.30
CA PRO A 39 10.78 7.08 3.93
C PRO A 39 10.59 7.12 5.44
N GLY A 40 10.24 5.98 6.03
CA GLY A 40 10.01 5.82 7.46
C GLY A 40 8.63 6.28 7.97
N VAL A 41 7.75 6.79 7.11
CA VAL A 41 6.34 7.00 7.49
C VAL A 41 5.61 5.65 7.39
N PRO A 42 4.94 5.18 8.46
CA PRO A 42 4.19 3.94 8.40
C PRO A 42 2.97 4.06 7.47
N LEU A 43 2.67 2.96 6.80
CA LEU A 43 1.59 2.85 5.82
C LEU A 43 0.63 1.75 6.27
N LEU A 44 -0.63 2.14 6.52
CA LEU A 44 -1.71 1.22 6.83
C LEU A 44 -2.50 0.90 5.56
N ALA A 45 -2.75 -0.38 5.28
CA ALA A 45 -3.56 -0.82 4.15
C ALA A 45 -4.84 -1.48 4.68
N CYS A 46 -6.00 -0.90 4.39
CA CYS A 46 -7.31 -1.31 4.90
C CYS A 46 -8.23 -1.81 3.78
N THR A 47 -9.06 -2.78 4.11
CA THR A 47 -10.17 -3.27 3.26
C THR A 47 -11.16 -4.02 4.15
N ALA A 48 -12.42 -4.14 3.72
CA ALA A 48 -13.43 -4.86 4.49
C ALA A 48 -13.14 -6.36 4.60
N THR A 49 -12.78 -7.00 3.48
CA THR A 49 -12.39 -8.42 3.43
C THR A 49 -11.24 -8.62 2.45
N SER A 50 -10.45 -9.68 2.67
CA SER A 50 -9.35 -10.07 1.77
C SER A 50 -9.01 -11.55 1.95
N THR A 51 -8.69 -12.24 0.86
CA THR A 51 -8.12 -13.59 0.94
C THR A 51 -6.64 -13.50 1.34
N PRO A 52 -6.04 -14.55 1.92
CA PRO A 52 -4.61 -14.55 2.23
C PRO A 52 -3.74 -14.20 1.01
N LYS A 53 -4.09 -14.73 -0.17
CA LYS A 53 -3.39 -14.46 -1.43
C LYS A 53 -3.45 -12.97 -1.83
N VAL A 54 -4.61 -12.32 -1.70
CA VAL A 54 -4.76 -10.89 -2.00
C VAL A 54 -3.98 -10.07 -0.98
N ARG A 55 -4.06 -10.40 0.31
CA ARG A 55 -3.30 -9.73 1.38
C ARG A 55 -1.80 -9.79 1.11
N ASP A 56 -1.27 -10.96 0.77
CA ASP A 56 0.17 -11.14 0.56
C ASP A 56 0.64 -10.37 -0.69
N ASP A 57 -0.11 -10.39 -1.79
CA ASP A 57 0.18 -9.58 -2.99
C ASP A 57 0.10 -8.05 -2.72
N VAL A 58 -0.82 -7.60 -1.85
CA VAL A 58 -0.88 -6.20 -1.39
C VAL A 58 0.38 -5.82 -0.62
N ILE A 59 0.83 -6.67 0.31
CA ILE A 59 2.05 -6.45 1.10
C ILE A 59 3.26 -6.36 0.18
N ASP A 60 3.42 -7.33 -0.73
CA ASP A 60 4.54 -7.39 -1.66
C ASP A 60 4.56 -6.16 -2.58
N SER A 61 3.39 -5.75 -3.10
CA SER A 61 3.25 -4.59 -3.99
C SER A 61 3.60 -3.26 -3.31
N LEU A 62 3.39 -3.12 -2.00
CA LEU A 62 3.67 -1.90 -1.22
C LEU A 62 5.00 -1.95 -0.46
N SER A 63 5.70 -3.08 -0.50
CA SER A 63 7.00 -3.26 0.13
C SER A 63 8.12 -2.56 -0.65
N THR A 64 9.16 -2.11 0.05
CA THR A 64 10.41 -1.70 -0.59
C THR A 64 11.12 -2.95 -1.09
N SER A 65 11.65 -2.89 -2.32
CA SER A 65 12.63 -3.89 -2.76
C SER A 65 13.81 -3.79 -1.81
N GLN A 66 14.20 -4.90 -1.18
CA GLN A 66 15.46 -4.97 -0.46
C GLN A 66 16.64 -4.64 -1.38
#